data_AF-A0A1S8KQ40-F1
#
_entry.id   AF-A0A1S8KQ40-F1
#
_cell.length_a   1.000
_cell.length_b   1.000
_cell.length_c   1.000
_cell.angle_alpha   90.00
_cell.angle_beta   90.00
_cell.angle_gamma   90.00
#
_symmetry.space_group_name_H-M   'P 1'
#
loop_
_entity.id
_entity.type
_entity.pdbx_description
1 polymer ?
#
loop_
_entity_poly.entity_id
_entity_poly.type
_entity_poly.pdbx_seq_one_letter_code
_entity_poly.pdbx_strand_id
1 'polypeptide(L)'
;MLTYIDDNTGEVKQAQVHEPFIENQKISYTIDTSDVNGDLTIATARSVNSFSYYFQSSKWISRSGVISLSLSPKQSWVRTVVHGDNPNASASLKNDSWQTVLNNYSGHSNWRNTSSMRSQYMCHVHWAGYWKTPWNLEPHRTGTAIASNSCNP
;
A
#
# COMPACT_ATOMS: atom_id res chain seq x y z
N MET A 1 19.01 -2.71 10.77
CA MET A 1 20.20 -3.41 10.25
C MET A 1 19.88 -3.84 8.84
N LEU A 2 20.72 -3.48 7.87
CA LEU A 2 20.51 -3.78 6.46
C LEU A 2 21.44 -4.95 6.10
N THR A 3 20.88 -6.01 5.54
CA THR A 3 21.60 -7.25 5.21
C THR A 3 21.44 -7.55 3.73
N TYR A 4 22.49 -8.07 3.11
CA TYR A 4 22.49 -8.57 1.74
C TYR A 4 23.01 -10.00 1.70
N ILE A 5 22.68 -10.75 0.64
CA ILE A 5 23.20 -12.09 0.39
C ILE A 5 24.30 -11.94 -0.66
N ASP A 6 25.48 -12.48 -0.39
CA ASP A 6 26.56 -12.56 -1.38
C ASP A 6 26.25 -13.73 -2.33
N ASP A 7 25.98 -13.45 -3.60
CA ASP A 7 25.60 -14.49 -4.59
C ASP A 7 26.73 -15.49 -4.88
N ASN A 8 27.98 -15.14 -4.57
CA ASN A 8 29.13 -16.03 -4.77
C ASN A 8 29.34 -16.99 -3.61
N THR A 9 29.00 -16.57 -2.38
CA THR A 9 29.23 -17.37 -1.16
C THR A 9 27.96 -17.88 -0.49
N GLY A 10 26.80 -17.33 -0.85
CA GLY A 10 25.50 -17.59 -0.20
C GLY A 10 25.39 -17.05 1.22
N GLU A 11 26.38 -16.30 1.70
CA GLU A 11 26.42 -15.80 3.07
C GLU A 11 25.60 -14.52 3.24
N VAL A 12 24.93 -14.40 4.38
CA VAL A 12 24.26 -13.16 4.79
C VAL A 12 25.31 -12.21 5.34
N LYS A 13 25.58 -11.13 4.62
CA LYS A 13 26.50 -10.06 5.03
C LYS A 13 25.73 -8.84 5.52
N GLN A 14 26.32 -8.13 6.48
CA GLN A 14 25.77 -6.87 6.99
C GLN A 14 26.33 -5.72 6.16
N ALA A 15 25.46 -4.86 5.63
CA ALA A 15 25.88 -3.60 5.05
C ALA A 15 26.15 -2.59 6.16
N GLN A 16 27.33 -1.96 6.14
CA GLN A 16 27.67 -0.82 7.01
C GLN A 16 26.78 0.36 6.62
N VAL A 17 25.73 0.59 7.40
CA VAL A 17 24.90 1.79 7.25
C VAL A 17 25.67 2.98 7.83
N HIS A 18 26.21 3.84 6.98
CA HIS A 18 26.62 5.18 7.41
C HIS A 18 25.35 5.92 7.81
N GLU A 19 25.39 6.57 8.97
CA GLU A 19 24.26 7.01 9.80
C GLU A 19 22.99 7.45 9.02
N PRO A 20 21.79 7.02 9.45
CA PRO A 20 20.55 7.44 8.80
C PRO A 20 20.37 8.95 8.92
N PHE A 21 20.37 9.66 7.79
CA PHE A 21 20.01 11.07 7.77
C PHE A 21 18.48 11.19 7.85
N ILE A 22 18.00 11.87 8.90
CA ILE A 22 16.59 12.16 9.12
C ILE A 22 16.36 13.63 8.79
N GLU A 23 15.77 13.89 7.63
CA GLU A 23 15.34 15.23 7.24
C GLU A 23 13.97 15.16 6.57
N ASN A 24 13.05 16.04 6.97
CA ASN A 24 11.71 16.14 6.36
C ASN A 24 10.95 14.80 6.27
N GLN A 25 11.02 13.98 7.33
CA GLN A 25 10.40 12.64 7.41
C GLN A 25 10.91 11.63 6.37
N LYS A 26 12.07 11.87 5.77
CA LYS A 26 12.79 10.91 4.92
C LYS A 26 13.86 10.23 5.77
N ILE A 27 14.00 8.93 5.57
CA ILE A 27 15.17 8.17 6.03
C ILE A 27 15.98 7.88 4.77
N SER A 28 17.15 8.49 4.67
CA SER A 28 18.10 8.21 3.58
C SER A 28 19.17 7.26 4.08
N TYR A 29 19.44 6.22 3.30
CA TYR A 29 20.54 5.28 3.53
C TYR A 29 21.53 5.44 2.39
N THR A 30 22.78 5.77 2.71
CA THR A 30 23.88 5.62 1.76
C THR A 30 24.44 4.21 1.92
N ILE A 31 24.37 3.43 0.84
CA ILE A 31 24.92 2.08 0.79
C ILE A 31 26.10 2.14 -0.17
N ASP A 32 27.29 1.82 0.34
CA ASP A 32 28.45 1.64 -0.52
C ASP A 32 28.33 0.29 -1.24
N THR A 33 28.37 0.33 -2.57
CA THR A 33 28.23 -0.84 -3.43
C THR A 33 29.53 -1.18 -4.15
N SER A 34 30.66 -0.58 -3.78
CA SER A 34 31.97 -0.80 -4.42
C SER A 34 32.36 -2.28 -4.50
N ASP A 35 31.92 -3.07 -3.51
CA ASP A 35 32.31 -4.48 -3.35
C ASP A 35 31.21 -5.46 -3.80
N VAL A 36 30.07 -4.96 -4.31
CA VAL A 36 28.95 -5.81 -4.76
C VAL A 36 29.14 -6.13 -6.24
N ASN A 37 29.47 -7.39 -6.54
CA ASN A 37 29.56 -7.90 -7.90
C ASN A 37 28.33 -8.80 -8.17
N GLY A 38 27.22 -8.21 -8.62
CA GLY A 38 25.93 -8.91 -8.81
C GLY A 38 24.72 -8.02 -8.55
N ASP A 39 23.54 -8.64 -8.36
CA ASP A 39 22.30 -7.93 -8.06
C ASP A 39 22.27 -7.47 -6.59
N LEU A 40 21.99 -6.19 -6.36
CA LEU A 40 21.79 -5.67 -5.01
C LEU A 40 20.33 -5.76 -4.59
N THR A 41 20.03 -6.61 -3.60
CA THR A 41 18.72 -6.67 -2.96
C THR A 41 18.73 -5.96 -1.61
N ILE A 42 17.95 -4.88 -1.48
CA ILE A 42 17.75 -4.15 -0.21
C ILE A 42 16.45 -4.63 0.42
N ALA A 43 16.55 -5.44 1.48
CA ALA A 43 15.41 -5.82 2.30
C ALA A 43 15.18 -4.77 3.40
N THR A 44 14.09 -4.00 3.30
CA THR A 44 13.70 -3.04 4.34
C THR A 44 12.46 -3.55 5.08
N ALA A 45 12.53 -3.65 6.41
CA ALA A 45 11.35 -3.84 7.25
C ALA A 45 10.75 -2.47 7.60
N ARG A 46 9.53 -2.20 7.11
CA ARG A 46 8.73 -1.04 7.54
C ARG A 46 7.78 -1.49 8.64
N SER A 47 7.57 -0.67 9.67
CA SER A 47 6.43 -0.90 10.56
C SER A 47 5.14 -0.77 9.74
N VAL A 48 4.42 -1.88 9.61
CA VAL A 48 3.13 -1.94 8.93
C VAL A 48 2.14 -1.19 9.81
N ASN A 49 1.50 -0.14 9.31
CA ASN A 49 0.48 0.54 10.09
C ASN A 49 -0.72 -0.40 10.30
N SER A 50 -1.42 -0.26 11.43
CA SER A 50 -2.64 -1.03 11.68
C SER A 50 -3.77 -0.61 10.74
N PHE A 51 -4.78 -1.47 10.58
CA PHE A 51 -6.00 -1.10 9.86
C PHE A 51 -6.63 0.19 10.41
N SER A 52 -6.63 0.35 11.73
CA SER A 52 -7.18 1.53 12.41
C SER A 52 -6.36 2.81 12.19
N TYR A 53 -5.11 2.73 11.74
CA TYR A 53 -4.37 3.91 11.28
C TYR A 53 -4.99 4.48 9.98
N TYR A 54 -5.44 3.61 9.09
CA TYR A 54 -5.98 3.99 7.78
C TYR A 54 -7.49 4.21 7.76
N PHE A 55 -8.25 3.44 8.53
CA PHE A 55 -9.70 3.42 8.41
C PHE A 55 -10.36 3.69 9.76
N GLN A 56 -11.44 4.47 9.72
CA GLN A 56 -12.34 4.68 10.86
C GLN A 56 -13.24 3.47 11.06
N SER A 57 -13.71 2.88 9.96
CA SER A 57 -14.62 1.74 9.98
C SER A 57 -14.63 1.03 8.62
N SER A 58 -15.20 -0.17 8.63
CA SER A 58 -15.36 -0.98 7.44
C SER A 58 -16.40 -2.07 7.68
N LYS A 59 -17.11 -2.46 6.62
CA LYS A 59 -18.09 -3.54 6.68
C LYS A 59 -18.41 -4.08 5.29
N TRP A 60 -18.75 -5.36 5.22
CA TRP A 60 -19.46 -5.90 4.06
C TRP A 60 -20.89 -5.39 4.07
N ILE A 61 -21.35 -4.89 2.92
CA ILE A 61 -22.72 -4.42 2.71
C ILE A 61 -23.31 -5.06 1.46
N SER A 62 -24.64 -5.10 1.39
CA SER A 62 -25.37 -5.30 0.15
C SER A 62 -26.01 -3.99 -0.27
N ARG A 63 -25.76 -3.54 -1.49
CA ARG A 63 -26.34 -2.34 -2.09
C ARG A 63 -26.84 -2.66 -3.48
N SER A 64 -28.10 -2.37 -3.78
CA SER A 64 -28.69 -2.64 -5.10
C SER A 64 -28.46 -4.08 -5.60
N GLY A 65 -28.54 -5.07 -4.70
CA GLY A 65 -28.31 -6.49 -5.01
C GLY A 65 -26.85 -6.92 -5.13
N VAL A 66 -25.90 -6.02 -4.89
CA VAL A 66 -24.46 -6.26 -5.05
C VAL A 66 -23.76 -6.22 -3.69
N ILE A 67 -22.92 -7.22 -3.43
CA ILE A 67 -22.01 -7.22 -2.28
C ILE A 67 -20.87 -6.22 -2.51
N SER A 68 -20.57 -5.42 -1.49
CA SER A 68 -19.44 -4.49 -1.50
C SER A 68 -18.73 -4.48 -0.15
N LEU A 69 -17.39 -4.39 -0.16
CA LEU A 69 -16.61 -4.00 1.02
C LEU A 69 -16.61 -2.49 1.11
N SER A 70 -17.33 -1.95 2.11
CA SER A 70 -17.38 -0.53 2.38
C SER A 70 -16.26 -0.14 3.33
N LEU A 71 -15.41 0.81 2.94
CA LEU A 71 -14.26 1.29 3.70
C LEU A 71 -14.40 2.79 3.98
N SER A 72 -14.30 3.18 5.25
CA SER A 72 -14.32 4.59 5.67
C SER A 72 -12.90 5.04 6.00
N PRO A 73 -12.17 5.69 5.08
CA PRO A 73 -10.80 6.12 5.32
C PRO A 73 -10.72 7.29 6.32
N LYS A 74 -9.64 7.33 7.10
CA LYS A 74 -9.26 8.52 7.87
C LYS A 74 -8.68 9.57 6.93
N GLN A 75 -9.18 10.80 7.03
CA GLN A 75 -8.81 11.86 6.09
C GLN A 75 -7.35 12.31 6.18
N SER A 76 -6.70 12.12 7.34
CA SER A 76 -5.31 12.54 7.56
C SER A 76 -4.34 11.90 6.56
N TRP A 77 -4.35 10.58 6.42
CA TRP A 77 -3.41 9.89 5.52
C TRP A 77 -3.80 10.06 4.04
N VAL A 78 -5.10 10.12 3.73
CA VAL A 78 -5.56 10.35 2.36
C VAL A 78 -5.08 11.71 1.85
N ARG A 79 -5.13 12.75 2.69
CA ARG A 79 -4.57 14.07 2.37
C ARG A 79 -3.07 14.00 2.10
N THR A 80 -2.30 13.29 2.93
CA THR A 80 -0.86 13.07 2.71
C THR A 80 -0.60 12.43 1.35
N VAL A 81 -1.41 11.45 0.96
CA VAL A 81 -1.22 10.70 -0.29
C VAL A 81 -1.64 11.50 -1.53
N VAL A 82 -2.67 12.35 -1.41
CA VAL A 82 -3.21 13.14 -2.53
C VAL A 82 -2.44 14.45 -2.73
N HIS A 83 -1.96 15.08 -1.66
CA HIS A 83 -1.33 16.40 -1.69
C HIS A 83 0.15 16.40 -1.31
N GLY A 84 0.73 15.25 -0.96
CA GLY A 84 2.13 15.17 -0.58
C GLY A 84 3.06 15.26 -1.79
N ASP A 85 4.15 16.00 -1.64
CA ASP A 85 5.15 16.23 -2.71
C ASP A 85 6.12 15.06 -2.91
N ASN A 86 6.03 14.02 -2.07
CA ASN A 86 6.89 12.85 -2.13
C ASN A 86 6.15 11.64 -2.74
N PRO A 87 6.33 11.36 -4.05
CA PRO A 87 5.62 10.27 -4.73
C PRO A 87 5.94 8.89 -4.14
N ASN A 88 7.17 8.68 -3.63
CA ASN A 88 7.58 7.42 -3.02
C ASN A 88 6.89 7.18 -1.68
N ALA A 89 6.78 8.22 -0.85
CA ALA A 89 6.03 8.14 0.41
C ALA A 89 4.54 7.87 0.16
N SER A 90 3.96 8.54 -0.83
CA SER A 90 2.57 8.33 -1.25
C SER A 90 2.33 6.91 -1.76
N ALA A 91 3.21 6.38 -2.61
CA ALA A 91 3.12 5.00 -3.09
C ALA A 91 3.24 3.97 -1.94
N SER A 92 4.17 4.22 -1.01
CA SER A 92 4.37 3.36 0.15
C SER A 92 3.15 3.34 1.08
N LEU A 93 2.54 4.50 1.36
CA LEU A 93 1.30 4.59 2.15
C LEU A 93 0.11 3.89 1.48
N LYS A 94 -0.07 4.03 0.16
CA LYS A 94 -1.12 3.34 -0.61
C LYS A 94 -0.98 1.81 -0.56
N ASN A 95 0.25 1.32 -0.66
CA ASN A 95 0.51 -0.12 -0.61
C ASN A 95 0.32 -0.67 0.80
N ASP A 96 0.83 0.03 1.82
CA ASP A 96 0.65 -0.34 3.22
C ASP A 96 -0.85 -0.37 3.59
N SER A 97 -1.60 0.65 3.20
CA SER A 97 -3.04 0.72 3.44
C SER A 97 -3.82 -0.40 2.74
N TRP A 98 -3.49 -0.73 1.50
CA TRP A 98 -4.08 -1.89 0.80
C TRP A 98 -3.73 -3.22 1.49
N GLN A 99 -2.49 -3.37 1.97
CA GLN A 99 -2.08 -4.58 2.68
C GLN A 99 -2.91 -4.80 3.95
N THR A 100 -3.26 -3.73 4.68
CA THR A 100 -4.18 -3.85 5.82
C THR A 100 -5.56 -4.35 5.40
N VAL A 101 -6.09 -3.93 4.25
CA VAL A 101 -7.37 -4.43 3.71
C VAL A 101 -7.25 -5.92 3.39
N LEU A 102 -6.19 -6.34 2.70
CA LEU A 102 -5.93 -7.74 2.39
C LEU A 102 -5.89 -8.61 3.65
N ASN A 103 -5.10 -8.20 4.64
CA ASN A 103 -4.92 -8.96 5.88
C ASN A 103 -6.23 -9.12 6.66
N ASN A 104 -7.12 -8.12 6.62
CA ASN A 104 -8.39 -8.16 7.36
C ASN A 104 -9.51 -8.88 6.61
N TYR A 105 -9.49 -8.92 5.28
CA TYR A 105 -10.67 -9.31 4.49
C TYR A 105 -10.44 -10.43 3.47
N SER A 106 -9.20 -10.74 3.08
CA SER A 106 -8.95 -11.71 2.01
C SER A 106 -9.44 -13.14 2.31
N GLY A 107 -9.56 -13.50 3.58
CA GLY A 107 -10.11 -14.79 4.02
C GLY A 107 -11.64 -14.85 4.13
N HIS A 108 -12.36 -13.74 3.90
CA HIS A 108 -13.82 -13.73 4.02
C HIS A 108 -14.47 -14.36 2.77
N SER A 109 -15.57 -15.09 2.94
CA SER A 109 -16.34 -15.72 1.85
C SER A 109 -16.86 -14.77 0.75
N ASN A 110 -16.89 -13.47 1.00
CA ASN A 110 -17.32 -12.45 0.05
C ASN A 110 -16.15 -11.96 -0.81
N TRP A 111 -14.92 -12.23 -0.39
CA TRP A 111 -13.71 -11.81 -1.08
C TRP A 111 -13.48 -12.65 -2.33
N ARG A 112 -13.20 -11.98 -3.44
CA ARG A 112 -12.84 -12.56 -4.75
C ARG A 112 -12.30 -11.45 -5.64
N ASN A 113 -11.67 -11.81 -6.75
CA ASN A 113 -11.11 -10.88 -7.73
C ASN A 113 -10.17 -9.83 -7.11
N THR A 114 -9.20 -10.29 -6.30
CA THR A 114 -8.24 -9.45 -5.57
C THR A 114 -7.60 -8.35 -6.43
N SER A 115 -7.21 -8.67 -7.66
CA SER A 115 -6.59 -7.71 -8.58
C SER A 115 -7.54 -6.56 -8.94
N SER A 116 -8.80 -6.89 -9.28
CA SER A 116 -9.85 -5.89 -9.56
C SER A 116 -10.19 -5.09 -8.30
N MET A 117 -10.35 -5.74 -7.14
CA MET A 117 -10.57 -5.03 -5.87
C MET A 117 -9.43 -4.06 -5.54
N ARG A 118 -8.17 -4.45 -5.79
CA ARG A 118 -7.01 -3.56 -5.63
C ARG A 118 -7.10 -2.38 -6.59
N SER A 119 -7.47 -2.61 -7.84
CA SER A 119 -7.62 -1.54 -8.84
C SER A 119 -8.70 -0.54 -8.43
N GLN A 120 -9.87 -1.03 -8.01
CA GLN A 120 -10.96 -0.21 -7.45
C GLN A 120 -10.47 0.60 -6.26
N TYR A 121 -9.77 -0.04 -5.32
CA TYR A 121 -9.18 0.61 -4.15
C TYR A 121 -8.24 1.75 -4.55
N MET A 122 -7.25 1.48 -5.40
CA MET A 122 -6.28 2.48 -5.84
C MET A 122 -6.94 3.66 -6.55
N CYS A 123 -7.97 3.40 -7.37
CA CYS A 123 -8.77 4.45 -7.99
C CYS A 123 -9.50 5.28 -6.93
N HIS A 124 -10.10 4.66 -5.91
CA HIS A 124 -10.72 5.40 -4.81
C HIS A 124 -9.71 6.23 -4.03
N VAL A 125 -8.54 5.70 -3.68
CA VAL A 125 -7.51 6.48 -2.95
C VAL A 125 -7.04 7.69 -3.76
N HIS A 126 -6.80 7.50 -5.06
CA HIS A 126 -6.19 8.52 -5.90
C HIS A 126 -7.18 9.55 -6.44
N TRP A 127 -8.34 9.10 -6.91
CA TRP A 127 -9.32 9.94 -7.62
C TRP A 127 -10.50 10.32 -6.74
N ALA A 128 -11.10 9.36 -6.04
CA ALA A 128 -12.23 9.64 -5.15
C ALA A 128 -11.77 10.37 -3.87
N GLY A 129 -10.54 10.10 -3.44
CA GLY A 129 -9.84 10.74 -2.35
C GLY A 129 -10.71 10.86 -1.11
N TYR A 130 -10.73 12.07 -0.55
CA TYR A 130 -11.55 12.39 0.61
C TYR A 130 -13.00 12.77 0.27
N TRP A 131 -13.28 13.10 -0.99
CA TRP A 131 -14.55 13.68 -1.43
C TRP A 131 -15.69 12.65 -1.54
N LYS A 132 -15.35 11.38 -1.77
CA LYS A 132 -16.34 10.30 -1.87
C LYS A 132 -15.97 9.18 -0.91
N THR A 133 -16.53 9.24 0.28
CA THR A 133 -16.48 8.18 1.29
C THR A 133 -17.90 7.70 1.61
N PRO A 134 -18.11 6.42 1.93
CA PRO A 134 -17.12 5.35 1.98
C PRO A 134 -16.69 4.86 0.58
N TRP A 135 -15.49 4.30 0.49
CA TRP A 135 -15.00 3.60 -0.69
C TRP A 135 -15.61 2.21 -0.72
N ASN A 136 -16.36 1.91 -1.77
CA ASN A 136 -17.02 0.62 -1.90
C ASN A 136 -16.29 -0.20 -2.95
N LEU A 137 -15.73 -1.33 -2.53
CA LEU A 137 -15.04 -2.29 -3.39
C LEU A 137 -15.97 -3.45 -3.70
N GLU A 138 -16.23 -3.68 -4.97
CA GLU A 138 -17.16 -4.67 -5.46
C GLU A 138 -16.41 -5.94 -5.90
N PRO A 139 -16.39 -7.00 -5.07
CA PRO A 139 -15.69 -8.23 -5.38
C PRO A 139 -16.12 -8.89 -6.69
N HIS A 140 -17.37 -8.71 -7.14
CA HIS A 140 -17.84 -9.34 -8.38
C HIS A 140 -17.22 -8.76 -9.66
N ARG A 141 -16.62 -7.56 -9.61
CA ARG A 141 -15.99 -6.94 -10.78
C ARG A 141 -14.67 -7.60 -11.11
N THR A 142 -14.34 -7.67 -12.40
CA THR A 142 -13.11 -8.30 -12.90
C THR A 142 -12.18 -7.35 -13.67
N GLY A 143 -12.62 -6.13 -13.99
CA GLY A 143 -11.86 -5.18 -14.80
C GLY A 143 -10.92 -4.27 -14.03
N THR A 144 -10.37 -3.28 -14.74
CA THR A 144 -9.51 -2.22 -14.19
C THR A 144 -10.33 -0.95 -13.92
N ALA A 145 -10.29 -0.47 -12.68
CA ALA A 145 -11.00 0.73 -12.27
C ALA A 145 -10.30 1.99 -12.78
N ILE A 146 -11.10 2.92 -13.31
CA ILE A 146 -10.66 4.22 -13.79
C ILE A 146 -11.68 5.29 -13.34
N ALA A 147 -11.26 6.55 -13.33
CA ALA A 147 -12.14 7.66 -12.94
C ALA A 147 -13.48 7.66 -13.69
N SER A 148 -13.46 7.39 -15.01
CA SER A 148 -14.64 7.40 -15.87
C SER A 148 -15.65 6.30 -15.56
N ASN A 149 -15.24 5.17 -14.95
CA ASN A 149 -16.16 4.15 -14.43
C ASN A 149 -16.48 4.35 -12.95
N SER A 150 -16.24 5.54 -12.39
CA SER A 150 -16.47 5.85 -10.98
C SER A 150 -15.74 4.90 -10.02
N CYS A 151 -14.59 4.39 -10.47
CA CYS A 151 -13.77 3.39 -9.80
C CYS A 151 -14.43 2.02 -9.60
N ASN A 152 -15.48 1.67 -10.35
CA ASN A 152 -16.13 0.36 -10.35
C ASN A 152 -16.29 -0.15 -11.81
N PRO A 153 -15.32 -0.90 -12.33
CA PRO A 153 -15.33 -1.41 -13.70
C PRO A 153 -16.43 -2.44 -13.94
#